data_AF-A0A926PT07-F1
#
_entry.id   AF-A0A926PT07-F1
#
_cell.length_a   1.000
_cell.length_b   1.000
_cell.length_c   1.000
_cell.angle_alpha   90.00
_cell.angle_beta   90.00
_cell.angle_gamma   90.00
#
_symmetry.space_group_name_H-M   'P 1'
#
loop_
_entity.id
_entity.type
_entity.pdbx_description
1 polymer ?
#
loop_
_entity_poly.entity_id
_entity_poly.type
_entity_poly.pdbx_seq_one_letter_code
_entity_poly.pdbx_strand_id
1 'polypeptide(L)'
;MAFQGDKVTIDVEKTLNYSGSNWDAISSGNIFSFYMNDRLIQSFSTADVNPVALVSAAQHEGEGKGFVHFYSTSNADNFNRIVIEQNDGSGFESDNHSFHAGTGKFAPTLVPEPSIVLGLATIGSTLR
;
A
#
# COMPACT_ATOMS: atom_id res chain seq x y z
N MET A 1 23.05 -0.96 3.78
CA MET A 1 21.81 -0.15 3.81
C MET A 1 20.95 -0.68 4.94
N ALA A 2 20.15 0.16 5.61
CA ALA A 2 19.59 -0.19 6.93
C ALA A 2 18.54 -1.31 6.93
N PHE A 3 17.98 -1.70 5.77
CA PHE A 3 16.83 -2.63 5.69
C PHE A 3 16.77 -3.49 4.41
N GLN A 4 17.90 -3.80 3.77
CA GLN A 4 17.87 -4.59 2.53
C GLN A 4 17.56 -6.07 2.78
N GLY A 5 16.44 -6.55 2.27
CA GLY A 5 15.94 -7.92 2.45
C GLY A 5 15.03 -8.11 3.66
N ASP A 6 14.78 -7.04 4.42
CA ASP A 6 13.92 -7.07 5.59
C ASP A 6 12.46 -6.82 5.23
N LYS A 7 11.58 -7.34 6.09
CA LYS A 7 10.13 -7.23 5.96
C LYS A 7 9.52 -6.82 7.28
N VAL A 8 8.54 -5.94 7.22
CA VAL A 8 7.71 -5.57 8.37
C VAL A 8 6.29 -6.01 8.09
N THR A 9 5.65 -6.58 9.10
CA THR A 9 4.26 -7.04 9.01
C THR A 9 3.38 -6.24 9.95
N ILE A 10 2.24 -5.78 9.43
CA ILE A 10 1.12 -5.24 10.21
C ILE A 10 -0.01 -6.27 10.15
N ASP A 11 -0.19 -6.99 11.25
CA ASP A 11 -1.29 -7.92 11.45
C ASP A 11 -2.42 -7.24 12.24
N VAL A 12 -3.66 -7.42 11.79
CA VAL A 12 -4.84 -6.91 12.48
C VAL A 12 -5.86 -8.01 12.75
N GLU A 13 -6.56 -7.92 13.88
CA GLU A 13 -7.58 -8.92 14.25
C GLU A 13 -8.85 -8.85 13.39
N LYS A 14 -9.10 -7.70 12.76
CA LYS A 14 -10.31 -7.45 11.96
C LYS A 14 -10.00 -7.57 10.48
N THR A 15 -11.00 -7.99 9.71
CA THR A 15 -10.99 -7.77 8.27
C THR A 15 -11.06 -6.27 7.98
N LEU A 16 -10.16 -5.82 7.12
CA LEU A 16 -10.11 -4.48 6.58
C LEU A 16 -10.58 -4.48 5.13
N ASN A 17 -11.21 -3.37 4.75
CA ASN A 17 -11.48 -3.07 3.35
C ASN A 17 -10.82 -1.75 2.90
N TYR A 18 -10.07 -1.10 3.78
CA TYR A 18 -9.29 0.09 3.48
C TYR A 18 -8.08 0.24 4.42
N SER A 19 -6.96 0.68 3.84
CA SER A 19 -5.75 1.13 4.53
C SER A 19 -5.20 2.34 3.79
N GLY A 20 -4.75 3.36 4.52
CA GLY A 20 -4.01 4.47 3.95
C GLY A 20 -2.84 4.87 4.83
N SER A 21 -1.82 5.48 4.24
CA SER A 21 -0.63 5.94 4.95
C SER A 21 0.09 7.00 4.15
N ASN A 22 0.81 7.88 4.84
CA ASN A 22 1.88 8.61 4.19
C ASN A 22 3.00 7.63 3.88
N TRP A 23 3.45 7.64 2.63
CA TRP A 23 4.63 6.92 2.22
C TRP A 23 5.70 7.93 1.86
N ASP A 24 6.78 7.95 2.64
CA ASP A 24 7.96 8.77 2.42
C ASP A 24 9.15 7.88 1.98
N ALA A 25 10.18 8.46 1.40
CA ALA A 25 11.33 7.72 0.86
C ALA A 25 10.94 6.59 -0.13
N ILE A 26 9.98 6.87 -1.02
CA ILE A 26 9.51 5.93 -2.05
C ILE A 26 10.69 5.53 -2.96
N SER A 27 11.20 4.31 -2.81
CA SER A 27 12.35 3.79 -3.57
C SER A 27 11.99 2.53 -4.38
N SER A 28 12.71 2.27 -5.47
CA SER A 28 12.38 1.20 -6.43
C SER A 28 12.27 -0.22 -5.84
N GLY A 29 12.85 -0.46 -4.66
CA GLY A 29 12.82 -1.76 -3.98
C GLY A 29 11.68 -1.95 -2.98
N ASN A 30 10.88 -0.91 -2.69
CA ASN A 30 9.79 -1.03 -1.73
C ASN A 30 8.57 -1.78 -2.34
N ILE A 31 7.96 -2.66 -1.56
CA ILE A 31 6.75 -3.41 -1.94
C ILE A 31 5.74 -3.43 -0.79
N PHE A 32 4.47 -3.13 -1.09
CA PHE A 32 3.32 -3.35 -0.21
C PHE A 32 2.51 -4.55 -0.68
N SER A 33 2.42 -5.57 0.14
CA SER A 33 1.61 -6.76 -0.14
C SER A 33 0.48 -6.90 0.88
N PHE A 34 -0.73 -7.08 0.39
CA PHE A 34 -1.95 -7.24 1.18
C PHE A 34 -2.36 -8.71 1.19
N TYR A 35 -2.66 -9.26 2.37
CA TYR A 35 -3.03 -10.65 2.55
C TYR A 35 -4.34 -10.78 3.32
N MET A 36 -5.09 -11.83 2.99
CA MET A 36 -6.16 -12.36 3.84
C MET A 36 -5.68 -13.70 4.39
N ASN A 37 -5.33 -13.73 5.66
CA ASN A 37 -4.56 -14.81 6.29
C ASN A 37 -3.27 -15.03 5.48
N ASP A 38 -3.05 -16.25 4.97
CA ASP A 38 -1.87 -16.58 4.16
C ASP A 38 -2.05 -16.39 2.65
N ARG A 39 -3.22 -15.91 2.21
CA ARG A 39 -3.50 -15.68 0.80
C ARG A 39 -3.12 -14.25 0.40
N LEU A 40 -2.17 -14.11 -0.53
CA LEU A 40 -1.89 -12.83 -1.19
C LEU A 40 -3.13 -12.35 -1.94
N ILE A 41 -3.54 -11.11 -1.66
CA ILE A 41 -4.67 -10.43 -2.30
C ILE A 41 -4.18 -9.54 -3.42
N GLN A 42 -3.20 -8.69 -3.13
CA GLN A 42 -2.61 -7.76 -4.08
C GLN A 42 -1.23 -7.31 -3.60
N SER A 43 -0.36 -6.95 -4.53
CA SER A 43 0.92 -6.33 -4.23
C SER A 43 1.13 -5.09 -5.09
N PHE A 44 1.71 -4.05 -4.49
CA PHE A 44 2.09 -2.80 -5.16
C PHE A 44 3.56 -2.54 -4.93
N SER A 45 4.26 -2.28 -6.01
CA SER A 45 5.60 -1.73 -6.02
C SER A 45 5.53 -0.22 -6.17
N THR A 46 6.66 0.47 -6.00
CA THR A 46 6.74 1.90 -6.31
C THR A 46 6.45 2.20 -7.77
N ALA A 47 6.67 1.28 -8.71
CA ALA A 47 6.28 1.47 -10.10
C ALA A 47 4.75 1.60 -10.29
N ASP A 48 3.96 1.01 -9.40
CA ASP A 48 2.50 1.13 -9.42
C ASP A 48 2.01 2.46 -8.83
N VAL A 49 2.83 3.11 -8.00
CA VAL A 49 2.56 4.41 -7.36
C VAL A 49 3.14 5.58 -8.16
N ASN A 50 4.29 5.37 -8.81
CA ASN A 50 5.07 6.34 -9.59
C ASN A 50 4.26 7.07 -10.69
N PRO A 51 3.28 6.46 -11.39
CA PRO A 51 2.51 7.22 -12.38
C PRO A 51 1.46 8.17 -11.79
N VAL A 52 1.20 8.18 -10.46
CA VAL A 52 0.01 8.85 -9.90
C VAL A 52 0.30 10.12 -9.09
N ALA A 53 1.41 10.25 -8.34
CA ALA A 53 1.87 11.54 -7.81
C ALA A 53 3.17 11.40 -7.00
N LEU A 54 4.31 11.77 -7.58
CA LEU A 54 5.49 12.09 -6.79
C LEU A 54 5.53 13.61 -6.60
N VAL A 55 5.32 14.08 -5.36
CA VAL A 55 5.87 15.38 -4.96
C VAL A 55 7.32 15.12 -4.61
N SER A 56 8.22 15.24 -5.60
CA SER A 56 9.66 15.09 -5.38
C SER A 56 10.20 16.30 -4.63
N ALA A 57 10.81 16.10 -3.46
CA ALA A 57 11.50 17.16 -2.73
C ALA A 57 13.01 17.01 -2.91
N ALA A 58 13.71 18.07 -3.33
CA ALA A 58 15.16 18.08 -3.50
C ALA A 58 15.95 17.78 -2.20
N GLN A 59 15.28 17.88 -1.04
CA GLN A 59 15.84 17.56 0.27
C GLN A 59 15.90 16.05 0.57
N HIS A 60 15.22 15.21 -0.22
CA HIS A 60 15.20 13.73 -0.09
C HIS A 60 15.79 13.06 -1.34
N GLU A 61 16.82 13.66 -1.96
CA GLU A 61 17.48 13.11 -3.17
C GLU A 61 16.56 12.82 -4.37
N GLY A 62 15.34 13.38 -4.40
CA GLY A 62 14.34 13.13 -5.44
C GLY A 62 13.32 12.05 -5.11
N GLU A 63 13.36 11.46 -3.92
CA GLU A 63 12.31 10.57 -3.41
C GLU A 63 10.98 11.36 -3.33
N GLY A 64 9.90 10.72 -3.76
CA GLY A 64 8.58 11.33 -3.67
C GLY A 64 7.83 10.90 -2.41
N LYS A 65 6.87 11.74 -2.03
CA LYS A 65 6.02 11.55 -0.86
C LYS A 65 4.56 11.70 -1.24
N GLY A 66 3.69 10.93 -0.59
CA GLY A 66 2.26 11.07 -0.76
C GLY A 66 1.46 10.21 0.21
N PHE A 67 0.24 10.66 0.52
CA PHE A 67 -0.74 9.83 1.21
C PHE A 67 -1.36 8.87 0.20
N VAL A 68 -1.11 7.58 0.37
CA VAL A 68 -1.64 6.51 -0.49
C VAL A 68 -2.86 5.87 0.16
N HIS A 69 -3.88 5.60 -0.65
CA HIS A 69 -5.09 4.89 -0.25
C HIS A 69 -5.16 3.55 -0.96
N PHE A 70 -5.29 2.47 -0.19
CA PHE A 70 -5.56 1.12 -0.66
C PHE A 70 -6.97 0.73 -0.24
N TYR A 71 -7.84 0.43 -1.20
CA TYR A 71 -9.24 0.11 -0.90
C TYR A 71 -9.75 -1.08 -1.71
N SER A 72 -10.52 -1.92 -1.02
CA SER A 72 -11.23 -3.04 -1.60
C SER A 72 -12.29 -2.58 -2.59
N THR A 73 -12.35 -3.20 -3.76
CA THR A 73 -13.40 -3.01 -4.76
C THR A 73 -14.52 -4.05 -4.65
N SER A 74 -14.33 -5.10 -3.85
CA SER A 74 -15.25 -6.22 -3.65
C SER A 74 -15.07 -6.90 -2.27
N ASN A 75 -15.65 -8.08 -2.05
CA ASN A 75 -15.30 -8.91 -0.87
C ASN A 75 -14.00 -9.71 -1.10
N ALA A 76 -13.62 -9.92 -2.37
CA ALA A 76 -12.49 -10.78 -2.71
C ALA A 76 -11.13 -10.13 -2.40
N ASP A 77 -11.12 -8.81 -2.27
CA ASP A 77 -9.96 -7.96 -2.06
C ASP A 77 -9.93 -7.33 -0.66
N ASN A 78 -10.70 -7.86 0.30
CA ASN A 78 -10.51 -7.56 1.72
C ASN A 78 -9.25 -8.27 2.25
N PHE A 79 -8.68 -7.73 3.32
CA PHE A 79 -7.39 -8.17 3.87
C PHE A 79 -7.34 -8.02 5.40
N ASN A 80 -6.40 -8.70 6.05
CA ASN A 80 -6.13 -8.56 7.49
C ASN A 80 -4.63 -8.50 7.82
N ARG A 81 -3.76 -8.52 6.80
CA ARG A 81 -2.31 -8.41 6.96
C ARG A 81 -1.72 -7.56 5.84
N ILE A 82 -0.82 -6.65 6.21
CA ILE A 82 0.00 -5.88 5.28
C ILE A 82 1.44 -6.28 5.53
N VAL A 83 2.15 -6.64 4.48
CA VAL A 83 3.60 -6.92 4.50
C VAL A 83 4.27 -5.84 3.68
N ILE A 84 5.28 -5.21 4.27
CA ILE A 84 6.07 -4.19 3.62
C ILE A 84 7.50 -4.70 3.52
N GLU A 85 8.04 -4.72 2.30
CA GLU A 85 9.34 -5.29 1.99
C GLU A 85 10.24 -4.25 1.32
N GLN A 86 11.54 -4.28 1.63
CA GLN A 86 12.55 -3.46 0.99
C GLN A 86 13.63 -4.34 0.34
N ASN A 87 13.57 -4.50 -0.98
CA ASN A 87 14.50 -5.38 -1.71
C ASN A 87 15.76 -4.65 -2.20
N ASP A 88 15.72 -3.33 -2.34
CA ASP A 88 16.83 -2.49 -2.78
C ASP A 88 16.56 -1.01 -2.43
N GLY A 89 17.60 -0.18 -2.31
CA GLY A 89 17.49 1.26 -2.05
C GLY A 89 17.73 1.70 -0.59
N SER A 90 17.54 3.01 -0.36
CA SER A 90 17.92 3.77 0.84
C SER A 90 17.13 3.41 2.11
N GLY A 91 15.84 3.06 1.98
CA GLY A 91 14.98 2.70 3.10
C GLY A 91 13.51 2.59 2.74
N PHE A 92 12.70 2.25 3.73
CA PHE A 92 11.24 2.31 3.67
C PHE A 92 10.74 3.11 4.87
N GLU A 93 9.95 4.16 4.63
CA GLU A 93 9.31 4.95 5.70
C GLU A 93 7.83 5.16 5.38
N SER A 94 6.98 4.86 6.37
CA SER A 94 5.57 5.23 6.32
C SER A 94 5.08 5.73 7.67
N ASP A 95 4.19 6.71 7.65
CA ASP A 95 3.56 7.25 8.84
C ASP A 95 2.06 7.52 8.64
N ASN A 96 1.39 8.00 9.71
CA ASN A 96 0.00 8.45 9.69
C ASN A 96 -0.99 7.41 9.13
N HIS A 97 -0.86 6.15 9.58
CA HIS A 97 -1.68 5.05 9.10
C HIS A 97 -3.16 5.22 9.49
N SER A 98 -4.04 5.01 8.51
CA SER A 98 -5.49 4.99 8.67
C SER A 98 -6.04 3.64 8.22
N PHE A 99 -6.90 3.02 9.04
CA PHE A 99 -7.51 1.73 8.72
C PHE A 99 -9.03 1.81 8.84
N HIS A 100 -9.74 1.04 8.04
CA HIS A 100 -11.18 0.83 8.21
C HIS A 100 -11.47 -0.67 8.32
N ALA A 101 -11.94 -1.06 9.51
CA ALA A 101 -12.44 -2.41 9.76
C ALA A 101 -13.81 -2.58 9.09
N GLY A 102 -13.86 -3.42 8.06
CA GLY A 102 -15.02 -3.56 7.19
C GLY A 102 -14.85 -4.69 6.21
N THR A 103 -15.95 -5.05 5.54
CA THR A 103 -15.97 -6.06 4.48
C THR A 103 -16.59 -5.47 3.21
N GLY A 104 -16.35 -6.11 2.08
CA GLY A 104 -16.85 -5.70 0.78
C GLY A 104 -16.14 -4.47 0.22
N LYS A 105 -16.73 -3.91 -0.82
CA LYS A 105 -16.25 -2.69 -1.46
C LYS A 105 -16.22 -1.54 -0.46
N PHE A 106 -15.08 -0.87 -0.34
CA PHE A 106 -15.00 0.38 0.41
C PHE A 106 -15.70 1.49 -0.36
N ALA A 107 -16.60 2.19 0.33
CA ALA A 107 -17.32 3.35 -0.20
C ALA A 107 -16.88 4.58 0.60
N PRO A 108 -15.96 5.41 0.08
CA PRO A 108 -15.53 6.59 0.80
C PRO A 108 -16.72 7.55 0.95
N THR A 109 -16.99 7.96 2.19
CA THR A 109 -17.80 9.16 2.43
C THR A 109 -16.89 10.35 2.14
N LEU A 110 -17.12 11.05 1.01
CA LEU A 110 -16.37 12.21 0.52
C LEU A 110 -15.58 12.95 1.62
N VAL A 111 -14.25 12.82 1.59
CA VAL A 111 -13.33 13.73 2.29
C VAL A 111 -12.49 14.42 1.21
N PRO A 112 -12.60 15.75 1.03
CA PRO A 112 -11.81 16.46 0.04
C PRO A 112 -10.42 16.77 0.60
N GLU A 113 -9.51 15.81 0.50
CA GLU A 113 -8.07 16.06 0.63
C GLU A 113 -7.33 15.53 -0.61
N PRO A 114 -6.38 16.29 -1.18
CA PRO A 114 -5.63 15.85 -2.35
C PRO A 114 -4.77 14.63 -1.97
N SER A 115 -5.14 13.46 -2.49
CA SER A 115 -4.57 12.19 -2.06
C SER A 115 -4.51 11.16 -3.20
N ILE A 116 -3.58 10.21 -3.09
CA ILE A 116 -3.32 9.18 -4.12
C ILE A 116 -4.24 7.99 -3.87
N VAL A 117 -5.09 7.67 -4.84
CA VAL A 117 -6.11 6.63 -4.71
C VAL A 117 -5.72 5.40 -5.55
N LEU A 118 -5.36 4.29 -4.89
CA LEU A 118 -4.99 3.01 -5.50
C LEU A 118 -6.04 1.94 -5.18
N GLY A 119 -6.78 1.50 -6.20
CA GLY A 119 -7.80 0.46 -6.04
C GLY A 119 -7.19 -0.94 -6.01
N LEU A 120 -7.60 -1.75 -5.02
CA LEU A 120 -7.26 -3.17 -4.96
C LEU A 120 -8.14 -3.94 -5.94
N ALA A 121 -7.75 -4.03 -7.21
CA ALA A 121 -8.44 -4.89 -8.17
C ALA A 121 -7.75 -6.27 -8.21
N THR A 122 -8.49 -7.35 -7.94
CA THR A 122 -7.97 -8.71 -8.16
C THR A 122 -8.02 -9.03 -9.66
N ILE A 123 -6.86 -9.12 -10.33
CA ILE A 123 -6.79 -9.73 -11.66
C ILE A 123 -6.66 -11.24 -11.44
N GLY A 124 -7.77 -11.96 -11.57
CA GLY A 124 -7.76 -13.42 -11.54
C GLY A 124 -6.99 -13.96 -12.73
N SER A 125 -5.76 -14.43 -12.52
CA SER A 125 -5.08 -15.27 -13.50
C SER A 125 -5.79 -16.63 -13.57
N THR A 126 -6.59 -16.85 -14.61
CA THR A 126 -6.97 -18.19 -15.04
C THR A 126 -5.80 -18.77 -15.84
N LEU A 127 -4.90 -19.50 -15.17
CA LEU A 127 -4.01 -20.41 -15.88
C LEU A 127 -4.76 -21.73 -16.11
N ARG A 128 -4.98 -22.05 -17.38
CA ARG A 128 -5.29 -23.40 -17.87
C ARG A 128 -3.99 -24.15 -18.10
#